data_AF-A0A4Q6EB17-F1
#
_entry.id   AF-A0A4Q6EB17-F1
#
_cell.length_a   1.000
_cell.length_b   1.000
_cell.length_c   1.000
_cell.angle_alpha   90.00
_cell.angle_beta   90.00
_cell.angle_gamma   90.00
#
_symmetry.space_group_name_H-M   'P 1'
#
loop_
_entity.id
_entity.type
_entity.pdbx_description
1 polymer ?
#
loop_
_entity_poly.entity_id
_entity_poly.type
_entity_poly.pdbx_seq_one_letter_code
_entity_poly.pdbx_strand_id
1 'polypeptide(L)'
;MTYSGKIRWMLALLTAMLLLTAIIARNTYTTKNSLNQSAKLLEENLHKKEKLVNEKISTKAAFDKLKTLPTDHQYALDFMREMTTNNSIWVLAFNNDELVFWSGIKLMPRNVEAIKSGSSFIKNNNGYYELVKKTDGHFTVLFYILVKNNFSYQNQYLQNVFLPELFKSNNIDIADIADKEVYQIYSSSNRYLFSVKIKPGEINHRFFYFELTFWVLGFITLCLLMHNIAGCISRKGYILTSVLFLAVFIVALRFANRYFQWPDLLQQLEIFKPQVYGSNNINATLGDFCINIFLLTWFATFVFKQRNRLIKTSPGKIFSYIILI
;
A
#
# COMPACT_ATOMS: atom_id res chain seq x y z
N MET A 1 18.31 42.51 -9.50
CA MET A 1 17.51 41.34 -9.96
C MET A 1 16.08 41.80 -10.24
N THR A 2 15.58 41.77 -11.48
CA THR A 2 14.19 42.12 -11.83
C THR A 2 13.22 41.16 -11.11
N TYR A 3 12.02 41.61 -10.72
CA TYR A 3 11.01 40.77 -10.04
C TYR A 3 10.75 39.44 -10.77
N SER A 4 10.70 39.46 -12.12
CA SER A 4 10.55 38.24 -12.94
C SER A 4 11.77 37.29 -12.90
N GLY A 5 12.96 37.79 -12.57
CA GLY A 5 14.14 36.96 -12.31
C GLY A 5 14.08 36.25 -10.96
N LYS A 6 13.62 36.96 -9.91
CA LYS A 6 13.45 36.39 -8.56
C LYS A 6 12.46 35.22 -8.56
N ILE A 7 11.32 35.37 -9.25
CA ILE A 7 10.29 34.32 -9.35
C ILE A 7 10.87 33.04 -9.98
N ARG A 8 11.68 33.15 -11.03
CA ARG A 8 12.31 31.99 -11.68
C ARG A 8 13.30 31.27 -10.78
N TRP A 9 14.11 32.03 -10.03
CA TRP A 9 15.03 31.47 -9.06
C TRP A 9 14.31 30.76 -7.91
N MET A 10 13.25 31.36 -7.37
CA MET A 10 12.42 30.72 -6.35
C MET A 10 11.76 29.44 -6.89
N LEU A 11 11.26 29.45 -8.12
CA LEU A 11 10.63 28.28 -8.73
C LEU A 11 11.65 27.16 -9.01
N ALA A 12 12.86 27.51 -9.44
CA ALA A 12 13.96 26.55 -9.61
C ALA A 12 14.38 25.93 -8.27
N LEU A 13 14.51 26.75 -7.22
CA LEU A 13 14.81 26.28 -5.87
C LEU A 13 13.70 25.37 -5.33
N LEU A 14 12.43 25.72 -5.52
CA LEU A 14 11.30 24.88 -5.14
C LEU A 14 11.32 23.54 -5.89
N THR A 15 11.55 23.56 -7.20
CA THR A 15 11.64 22.34 -8.02
C THR A 15 12.75 21.43 -7.51
N ALA A 16 13.95 21.99 -7.26
CA ALA A 16 15.08 21.25 -6.72
C ALA A 16 14.77 20.65 -5.35
N MET A 17 14.16 21.42 -4.44
CA MET A 17 13.76 20.93 -3.12
C MET A 17 12.79 19.76 -3.21
N LEU A 18 11.73 19.87 -4.04
CA LEU A 18 10.72 18.82 -4.18
C LEU A 18 11.30 17.52 -4.76
N LEU A 19 12.17 17.63 -5.77
CA LEU A 19 12.83 16.46 -6.37
C LEU A 19 13.84 15.83 -5.40
N LEU A 20 14.62 16.63 -4.67
CA LEU A 20 15.52 16.13 -3.63
C LEU A 20 14.75 15.44 -2.51
N THR A 21 13.62 16.00 -2.06
CA THR A 21 12.78 15.35 -1.04
C THR A 21 12.21 14.02 -1.54
N ALA A 22 11.83 13.92 -2.82
CA ALA A 22 11.39 12.66 -3.40
C ALA A 22 12.50 11.59 -3.40
N ILE A 23 13.73 11.98 -3.80
CA ILE A 23 14.91 11.09 -3.80
C ILE A 23 15.29 10.67 -2.37
N ILE A 24 15.28 11.60 -1.41
CA ILE A 24 15.59 11.32 -0.01
C ILE A 24 14.50 10.41 0.59
N ALA A 25 13.23 10.66 0.31
CA ALA A 25 12.13 9.81 0.76
C ALA A 25 12.32 8.36 0.28
N ARG A 26 12.72 8.18 -0.98
CA ARG A 26 13.06 6.88 -1.56
C ARG A 26 14.21 6.20 -0.82
N ASN A 27 15.33 6.89 -0.61
CA ASN A 27 16.52 6.31 0.02
C ASN A 27 16.35 6.05 1.53
N THR A 28 15.57 6.89 2.21
CA THR A 28 15.24 6.71 3.64
C THR A 28 14.33 5.50 3.85
N TYR A 29 13.57 5.12 2.83
CA TYR A 29 12.73 3.93 2.82
C TYR A 29 13.55 2.68 2.47
N THR A 30 14.34 2.20 3.43
CA THR A 30 14.93 0.86 3.34
C THR A 30 13.86 -0.19 3.65
N THR A 31 13.76 -1.25 2.84
CA THR A 31 12.92 -2.45 3.03
C THR A 31 12.81 -2.85 4.51
N LYS A 32 13.93 -2.85 5.23
CA LYS A 32 14.01 -3.16 6.67
C LYS A 32 13.15 -2.26 7.57
N ASN A 33 13.13 -0.95 7.35
CA ASN A 33 12.32 -0.03 8.17
C ASN A 33 10.82 -0.23 7.92
N SER A 34 10.44 -0.47 6.66
CA SER A 34 9.05 -0.81 6.33
C SER A 34 8.61 -2.13 6.96
N LEU A 35 9.48 -3.14 6.94
CA LEU A 35 9.21 -4.43 7.56
C LEU A 35 8.96 -4.26 9.05
N ASN A 36 9.87 -3.56 9.75
CA ASN A 36 9.75 -3.33 11.18
C ASN A 36 8.45 -2.59 11.54
N GLN A 37 8.10 -1.52 10.81
CA GLN A 37 6.87 -0.77 11.06
C GLN A 37 5.62 -1.62 10.81
N SER A 38 5.61 -2.37 9.70
CA SER A 38 4.48 -3.21 9.32
C SER A 38 4.30 -4.37 10.31
N ALA A 39 5.40 -5.02 10.69
CA ALA A 39 5.42 -6.12 11.64
C ALA A 39 5.03 -5.66 13.05
N LYS A 40 5.52 -4.49 13.49
CA LYS A 40 5.13 -3.91 14.78
C LYS A 40 3.64 -3.58 14.82
N LEU A 41 3.08 -3.03 13.74
CA LEU A 41 1.64 -2.76 13.68
C LEU A 41 0.80 -4.05 13.72
N LEU A 42 1.26 -5.11 13.02
CA LEU A 42 0.65 -6.43 13.10
C LEU A 42 0.72 -7.00 14.53
N GLU A 43 1.88 -6.92 15.17
CA GLU A 43 2.13 -7.38 16.54
C GLU A 43 1.26 -6.62 17.56
N GLU A 44 1.19 -5.28 17.50
CA GLU A 44 0.36 -4.46 18.37
C GLU A 44 -1.14 -4.82 18.24
N ASN A 45 -1.62 -5.07 17.03
CA ASN A 45 -3.01 -5.47 16.80
C ASN A 45 -3.29 -6.91 17.25
N LEU A 46 -2.30 -7.80 17.13
CA LEU A 46 -2.38 -9.16 17.68
C LEU A 46 -2.45 -9.12 19.21
N HIS A 47 -1.60 -8.32 19.85
CA HIS A 47 -1.61 -8.13 21.31
C HIS A 47 -2.95 -7.59 21.83
N LYS A 48 -3.64 -6.74 21.06
CA LYS A 48 -5.01 -6.31 21.42
C LYS A 48 -5.99 -7.49 21.43
N LYS A 49 -5.91 -8.41 20.47
CA LYS A 49 -6.74 -9.62 20.46
C LYS A 49 -6.35 -10.59 21.57
N GLU A 50 -5.06 -10.77 21.82
CA GLU A 50 -4.58 -11.57 22.95
C GLU A 50 -5.07 -11.00 24.28
N LYS A 51 -5.10 -9.67 24.44
CA LYS A 51 -5.65 -9.03 25.63
C LYS A 51 -7.12 -9.38 25.85
N LEU A 52 -7.95 -9.37 24.79
CA LEU A 52 -9.36 -9.78 24.87
C LEU A 52 -9.50 -11.24 25.34
N VAL A 53 -8.65 -12.14 24.83
CA VAL A 53 -8.63 -13.54 25.28
C VAL A 53 -8.20 -13.63 26.74
N ASN A 54 -7.10 -12.95 27.10
CA ASN A 54 -6.55 -12.92 28.45
C ASN A 54 -7.56 -12.40 29.47
N GLU A 55 -8.38 -11.40 29.14
CA GLU A 55 -9.45 -10.90 30.01
C GLU A 55 -10.50 -11.98 30.35
N LYS A 56 -10.76 -12.94 29.46
CA LYS A 56 -11.70 -14.05 29.70
C LYS A 56 -11.08 -15.21 30.52
N ILE A 57 -9.76 -15.29 30.61
CA ILE A 57 -9.06 -16.42 31.26
C ILE A 57 -8.18 -16.04 32.46
N SER A 58 -7.94 -14.74 32.71
CA SER A 58 -7.00 -14.28 33.73
C SER A 58 -7.54 -14.44 35.16
N THR A 59 -8.84 -14.22 35.36
CA THR A 59 -9.48 -14.33 36.67
C THR A 59 -10.28 -15.62 36.77
N LYS A 60 -10.28 -16.23 37.97
CA LYS A 60 -11.06 -17.44 38.25
C LYS A 60 -12.55 -17.23 37.95
N ALA A 61 -13.10 -16.08 38.32
CA ALA A 61 -14.49 -15.72 38.03
C ALA A 61 -14.80 -15.62 36.53
N ALA A 62 -13.90 -15.04 35.72
CA ALA A 62 -14.10 -15.00 34.27
C ALA A 62 -14.01 -16.39 33.63
N PHE A 63 -13.06 -17.21 34.10
CA PHE A 63 -12.91 -18.57 33.61
C PHE A 63 -14.08 -19.48 34.02
N ASP A 64 -14.60 -19.33 35.24
CA ASP A 64 -15.77 -20.07 35.72
C ASP A 64 -17.03 -19.72 34.92
N LYS A 65 -17.16 -18.48 34.41
CA LYS A 65 -18.23 -18.15 33.44
C LYS A 65 -18.10 -18.94 32.14
N LEU A 66 -16.89 -19.26 31.67
CA LEU A 66 -16.74 -20.09 30.47
C LEU A 66 -17.27 -21.51 30.68
N LYS A 67 -17.26 -22.02 31.92
CA LYS A 67 -17.82 -23.34 32.26
C LYS A 67 -19.34 -23.38 32.10
N THR A 68 -20.03 -22.24 32.09
CA THR A 68 -21.49 -22.16 31.88
C THR A 68 -21.89 -22.07 30.41
N LEU A 69 -20.94 -21.96 29.47
CA LEU A 69 -21.23 -21.90 28.02
C LEU A 69 -22.11 -23.06 27.50
N PRO A 70 -21.96 -24.32 27.98
CA PRO A 70 -22.81 -25.42 27.50
C PRO A 70 -24.26 -25.35 28.00
N THR A 71 -24.52 -24.68 29.12
CA THR A 71 -25.83 -24.66 29.80
C THR A 71 -26.56 -23.33 29.62
N ASP A 72 -25.85 -22.21 29.67
CA ASP A 72 -26.40 -20.86 29.44
C ASP A 72 -26.32 -20.49 27.95
N HIS A 73 -27.43 -20.74 27.26
CA HIS A 73 -27.55 -20.52 25.82
C HIS A 73 -27.47 -19.04 25.44
N GLN A 74 -28.01 -18.14 26.29
CA GLN A 74 -27.99 -16.70 26.00
C GLN A 74 -26.57 -16.16 26.10
N TYR A 75 -25.86 -16.54 27.18
CA TYR A 75 -24.45 -16.20 27.34
C TYR A 75 -23.59 -16.79 26.22
N ALA A 76 -23.85 -18.02 25.80
CA ALA A 76 -23.15 -18.65 24.69
C ALA A 76 -23.30 -17.87 23.37
N LEU A 77 -24.53 -17.44 23.04
CA LEU A 77 -24.79 -16.63 21.84
C LEU A 77 -24.08 -15.27 21.89
N ASP A 78 -24.15 -14.58 23.03
CA ASP A 78 -23.51 -13.27 23.20
C ASP A 78 -21.98 -13.39 23.16
N PHE A 79 -21.43 -14.45 23.77
CA PHE A 79 -20.00 -14.77 23.72
C PHE A 79 -19.53 -15.10 22.30
N MET A 80 -20.29 -15.88 21.52
CA MET A 80 -19.97 -16.15 20.11
C MET A 80 -19.98 -14.87 19.27
N ARG A 81 -20.95 -13.98 19.51
CA ARG A 81 -21.03 -12.69 18.81
C ARG A 81 -19.81 -11.83 19.15
N GLU A 82 -19.46 -11.73 20.43
CA GLU A 82 -18.31 -10.94 20.91
C GLU A 82 -16.98 -11.49 20.37
N MET A 83 -16.71 -12.80 20.55
CA MET A 83 -15.41 -13.39 20.24
C MET A 83 -15.26 -13.74 18.76
N THR A 84 -16.24 -14.44 18.18
CA THR A 84 -16.11 -15.01 16.84
C THR A 84 -16.56 -14.05 15.76
N THR A 85 -17.76 -13.47 15.88
CA THR A 85 -18.29 -12.58 14.83
C THR A 85 -17.56 -11.24 14.79
N ASN A 86 -17.37 -10.60 15.94
CA ASN A 86 -16.81 -9.25 15.99
C ASN A 86 -15.28 -9.24 16.00
N ASN A 87 -14.64 -10.29 16.52
CA ASN A 87 -13.19 -10.33 16.72
C ASN A 87 -12.48 -11.45 15.96
N SER A 88 -13.19 -12.29 15.20
CA SER A 88 -12.58 -13.41 14.46
C SER A 88 -11.74 -14.35 15.35
N ILE A 89 -12.22 -14.61 16.58
CA ILE A 89 -11.62 -15.55 17.52
C ILE A 89 -12.55 -16.76 17.66
N TRP A 90 -12.10 -17.94 17.25
CA TRP A 90 -12.86 -19.19 17.41
C TRP A 90 -12.55 -19.81 18.76
N VAL A 91 -13.58 -20.32 19.44
CA VAL A 91 -13.46 -20.88 20.78
C VAL A 91 -14.00 -22.30 20.79
N LEU A 92 -13.24 -23.21 21.39
CA LEU A 92 -13.65 -24.57 21.69
C LEU A 92 -13.49 -24.80 23.19
N ALA A 93 -14.49 -25.38 23.84
CA ALA A 93 -14.40 -25.78 25.24
C ALA A 93 -14.64 -27.28 25.38
N PHE A 94 -13.83 -27.90 26.23
CA PHE A 94 -13.79 -29.32 26.49
C PHE A 94 -13.97 -29.59 27.98
N ASN A 95 -14.67 -30.66 28.31
CA ASN A 95 -14.79 -31.19 29.66
C ASN A 95 -14.43 -32.68 29.62
N ASN A 96 -13.41 -33.11 30.36
CA ASN A 96 -12.87 -34.48 30.26
C ASN A 96 -12.55 -34.89 28.81
N ASP A 97 -11.92 -33.98 28.06
CA ASP A 97 -11.57 -34.15 26.64
C ASP A 97 -12.75 -34.32 25.66
N GLU A 98 -13.98 -34.26 26.15
CA GLU A 98 -15.18 -34.19 25.32
C GLU A 98 -15.52 -32.75 24.97
N LEU A 99 -15.81 -32.49 23.69
CA LEU A 99 -16.22 -31.17 23.23
C LEU A 99 -17.61 -30.82 23.77
N VAL A 100 -17.69 -29.78 24.60
CA VAL A 100 -18.95 -29.31 25.21
C VAL A 100 -19.45 -28.00 24.60
N PHE A 101 -18.57 -27.22 23.97
CA PHE A 101 -18.95 -25.98 23.30
C PHE A 101 -18.01 -25.66 22.13
N TRP A 102 -18.56 -25.10 21.07
CA TRP A 102 -17.82 -24.60 19.93
C TRP A 102 -18.48 -23.33 19.36
N SER A 103 -17.67 -22.35 18.95
CA SER A 103 -18.19 -21.15 18.30
C SER A 103 -18.22 -21.24 16.77
N GLY A 104 -17.67 -22.31 16.19
CA GLY A 104 -17.71 -22.56 14.75
C GLY A 104 -16.85 -23.74 14.30
N ILE A 105 -17.07 -24.18 13.06
CA ILE A 105 -16.55 -25.44 12.49
C ILE A 105 -15.15 -25.31 11.85
N LYS A 106 -14.52 -24.13 11.88
CA LYS A 106 -13.26 -23.94 11.13
C LYS A 106 -12.10 -24.83 11.62
N LEU A 107 -12.11 -25.26 12.87
CA LEU A 107 -10.96 -25.91 13.50
C LEU A 107 -11.44 -26.99 14.46
N MET A 108 -10.88 -28.20 14.33
CA MET A 108 -11.04 -29.26 15.33
C MET A 108 -9.66 -29.90 15.57
N PRO A 109 -9.08 -29.80 16.77
CA PRO A 109 -7.81 -30.45 17.08
C PRO A 109 -8.00 -31.96 17.10
N ARG A 110 -7.03 -32.71 16.56
CA ARG A 110 -7.03 -34.19 16.64
C ARG A 110 -6.69 -34.72 18.03
N ASN A 111 -5.86 -33.98 18.77
CA ASN A 111 -5.46 -34.31 20.14
C ASN A 111 -5.29 -33.01 20.93
N VAL A 112 -6.17 -32.79 21.92
CA VAL A 112 -6.17 -31.60 22.78
C VAL A 112 -5.04 -31.64 23.82
N GLU A 113 -4.67 -32.82 24.29
CA GLU A 113 -3.61 -33.01 25.29
C GLU A 113 -2.22 -32.66 24.73
N ALA A 114 -1.96 -32.98 23.47
CA ALA A 114 -0.70 -32.67 22.79
C ALA A 114 -0.41 -31.16 22.69
N ILE A 115 -1.43 -30.32 22.87
CA ILE A 115 -1.32 -28.86 22.83
C ILE A 115 -0.80 -28.38 24.18
N LYS A 116 0.34 -27.68 24.16
CA LYS A 116 0.92 -27.06 25.36
C LYS A 116 0.04 -25.92 25.86
N SER A 117 0.01 -25.73 27.18
CA SER A 117 -0.74 -24.63 27.80
C SER A 117 -0.15 -23.24 27.46
N GLY A 118 -1.03 -22.26 27.28
CA GLY A 118 -0.72 -20.89 26.86
C GLY A 118 -0.73 -20.71 25.33
N SER A 119 -0.01 -19.70 24.85
CA SER A 119 0.06 -19.30 23.45
C SER A 119 1.02 -20.18 22.64
N SER A 120 0.55 -20.59 21.46
CA SER A 120 1.29 -21.33 20.46
C SER A 120 0.84 -20.90 19.06
N PHE A 121 1.66 -21.10 18.03
CA PHE A 121 1.30 -20.80 16.66
C PHE A 121 1.07 -22.09 15.88
N ILE A 122 -0.06 -22.19 15.19
CA ILE A 122 -0.43 -23.37 14.41
C ILE A 122 -0.77 -23.00 12.97
N LYS A 123 -0.38 -23.87 12.05
CA LYS A 123 -0.73 -23.80 10.63
C LYS A 123 -1.70 -24.91 10.30
N ASN A 124 -2.88 -24.55 9.82
CA ASN A 124 -3.88 -25.46 9.30
C ASN A 124 -4.13 -25.22 7.80
N ASN A 125 -4.86 -26.14 7.17
CA ASN A 125 -5.19 -26.08 5.73
C ASN A 125 -6.02 -24.86 5.34
N ASN A 126 -6.69 -24.20 6.28
CA ASN A 126 -7.54 -23.04 6.05
C ASN A 126 -6.92 -21.72 6.51
N GLY A 127 -5.87 -21.76 7.33
CA GLY A 127 -5.28 -20.54 7.88
C GLY A 127 -4.17 -20.77 8.88
N TYR A 128 -3.58 -19.66 9.29
CA TYR A 128 -2.59 -19.55 10.34
C TYR A 128 -3.25 -18.97 11.57
N TYR A 129 -3.07 -19.60 12.73
CA TYR A 129 -3.74 -19.23 13.97
C TYR A 129 -2.76 -19.13 15.12
N GLU A 130 -2.95 -18.13 15.97
CA GLU A 130 -2.44 -18.18 17.33
C GLU A 130 -3.46 -18.91 18.20
N LEU A 131 -3.00 -19.95 18.88
CA LEU A 131 -3.77 -20.79 19.78
C LEU A 131 -3.39 -20.49 21.23
N VAL A 132 -4.37 -20.06 22.02
CA VAL A 132 -4.23 -19.88 23.47
C VAL A 132 -5.02 -20.99 24.18
N LYS A 133 -4.32 -21.88 24.89
CA LYS A 133 -4.91 -22.94 25.71
C LYS A 133 -4.89 -22.58 27.19
N LYS A 134 -6.03 -22.72 27.86
CA LYS A 134 -6.15 -22.67 29.32
C LYS A 134 -6.91 -23.88 29.83
N THR A 135 -6.36 -24.54 30.85
CA THR A 135 -6.96 -25.69 31.52
C THR A 135 -7.08 -25.39 33.00
N ASP A 136 -8.21 -25.75 33.60
CA ASP A 136 -8.48 -25.69 35.05
C ASP A 136 -9.25 -26.96 35.45
N GLY A 137 -8.57 -27.87 36.15
CA GLY A 137 -9.09 -29.21 36.43
C GLY A 137 -9.42 -29.98 35.15
N HIS A 138 -10.66 -30.42 35.03
CA HIS A 138 -11.18 -31.19 33.90
C HIS A 138 -11.64 -30.34 32.71
N PHE A 139 -11.68 -29.02 32.87
CA PHE A 139 -12.19 -28.11 31.86
C PHE A 139 -11.05 -27.41 31.11
N THR A 140 -11.06 -27.52 29.78
CA THR A 140 -10.07 -26.91 28.89
C THR A 140 -10.75 -26.01 27.87
N VAL A 141 -10.24 -24.79 27.69
CA VAL A 141 -10.71 -23.86 26.65
C VAL A 141 -9.55 -23.53 25.71
N LEU A 142 -9.85 -23.59 24.42
CA LEU A 142 -8.95 -23.25 23.32
C LEU A 142 -9.49 -22.01 22.60
N PHE A 143 -8.66 -20.99 22.47
CA PHE A 143 -8.95 -19.80 21.68
C PHE A 143 -8.05 -19.79 20.45
N TYR A 144 -8.64 -19.68 19.27
CA TYR A 144 -7.95 -19.60 17.99
C TYR A 144 -8.13 -18.21 17.41
N ILE A 145 -7.08 -17.41 17.46
CA ILE A 145 -7.01 -16.09 16.83
C ILE A 145 -6.49 -16.30 15.41
N LEU A 146 -7.33 -16.06 14.40
CA LEU A 146 -6.90 -16.15 13.01
C LEU A 146 -5.96 -15.00 12.67
N VAL A 147 -4.76 -15.34 12.19
CA VAL A 147 -3.75 -14.37 11.79
C VAL A 147 -3.85 -14.11 10.29
N LYS A 148 -3.85 -15.19 9.49
CA LYS A 148 -3.81 -15.12 8.03
C LYS A 148 -4.63 -16.26 7.41
N ASN A 149 -5.42 -15.95 6.38
CA ASN A 149 -6.10 -16.98 5.60
C ASN A 149 -5.13 -17.77 4.73
N ASN A 150 -5.41 -19.06 4.54
CA ASN A 150 -4.62 -19.95 3.71
C ASN A 150 -5.54 -20.83 2.86
N PHE A 151 -6.14 -20.26 1.82
CA PHE A 151 -6.94 -20.99 0.85
C PHE A 151 -6.05 -21.70 -0.17
N SER A 152 -6.41 -22.93 -0.55
CA SER A 152 -5.71 -23.68 -1.61
C SER A 152 -5.89 -23.06 -3.00
N TYR A 153 -7.01 -22.36 -3.23
CA TYR A 153 -7.31 -21.65 -4.46
C TYR A 153 -7.54 -20.18 -4.15
N GLN A 154 -6.86 -19.30 -4.91
CA GLN A 154 -7.00 -17.86 -4.77
C GLN A 154 -7.74 -17.26 -5.97
N ASN A 155 -8.61 -16.30 -5.70
CA ASN A 155 -9.32 -15.51 -6.71
C ASN A 155 -9.58 -14.10 -6.17
N GLN A 156 -10.32 -13.27 -6.90
CA GLN A 156 -10.62 -11.90 -6.49
C GLN A 156 -11.34 -11.80 -5.12
N TYR A 157 -12.05 -12.83 -4.69
CA TYR A 157 -12.76 -12.91 -3.42
C TYR A 157 -12.00 -13.68 -2.33
N LEU A 158 -11.23 -14.70 -2.72
CA LEU A 158 -10.47 -15.57 -1.83
C LEU A 158 -8.98 -15.24 -1.96
N GLN A 159 -8.48 -14.44 -1.01
CA GLN A 159 -7.08 -14.03 -1.00
C GLN A 159 -6.39 -14.49 0.28
N ASN A 160 -5.15 -14.96 0.14
CA ASN A 160 -4.31 -15.38 1.27
C ASN A 160 -3.62 -14.16 1.87
N VAL A 161 -4.43 -13.35 2.56
CA VAL A 161 -4.03 -12.11 3.23
C VAL A 161 -4.19 -12.24 4.74
N PHE A 162 -3.48 -11.38 5.49
CA PHE A 162 -3.73 -11.21 6.91
C PHE A 162 -5.15 -10.71 7.14
N LEU A 163 -5.72 -10.97 8.32
CA LEU A 163 -7.02 -10.38 8.65
C LEU A 163 -6.95 -8.85 8.53
N PRO A 164 -7.91 -8.17 7.87
CA PRO A 164 -7.90 -6.72 7.73
C PRO A 164 -7.88 -5.96 9.06
N GLU A 165 -8.37 -6.57 10.14
CA GLU A 165 -8.30 -6.03 11.50
C GLU A 165 -6.89 -6.04 12.08
N LEU A 166 -6.08 -7.03 11.68
CA LEU A 166 -4.69 -7.16 12.10
C LEU A 166 -3.77 -6.33 11.21
N PHE A 167 -3.94 -6.43 9.88
CA PHE A 167 -3.05 -5.79 8.93
C PHE A 167 -3.71 -5.59 7.55
N LYS A 168 -3.85 -4.33 7.11
CA LYS A 168 -4.52 -3.98 5.84
C LYS A 168 -3.58 -3.86 4.65
N SER A 169 -2.33 -3.45 4.88
CA SER A 169 -1.44 -3.02 3.80
C SER A 169 -0.86 -4.14 2.95
N ASN A 170 -1.05 -5.41 3.34
CA ASN A 170 -0.69 -6.64 2.62
C ASN A 170 0.74 -6.70 2.03
N ASN A 171 1.65 -5.82 2.46
CA ASN A 171 3.03 -5.71 1.99
C ASN A 171 4.02 -6.65 2.72
N ILE A 172 3.53 -7.41 3.70
CA ILE A 172 4.30 -8.45 4.39
C ILE A 172 3.64 -9.82 4.21
N ASP A 173 4.44 -10.87 4.38
CA ASP A 173 3.99 -12.26 4.45
C ASP A 173 4.67 -12.97 5.63
N ILE A 174 4.12 -14.11 6.05
CA ILE A 174 4.78 -15.05 6.96
C ILE A 174 6.02 -15.59 6.24
N ALA A 175 7.16 -15.53 6.92
CA ALA A 175 8.43 -16.01 6.44
C ALA A 175 8.54 -17.54 6.59
N ASP A 176 9.14 -18.17 5.60
CA ASP A 176 9.61 -19.54 5.64
C ASP A 176 11.01 -19.60 6.30
N ILE A 177 11.41 -20.81 6.70
CA ILE A 177 12.67 -21.05 7.43
C ILE A 177 13.90 -20.59 6.63
N ALA A 178 13.83 -20.63 5.30
CA ALA A 178 14.93 -20.27 4.40
C ALA A 178 15.03 -18.77 4.10
N ASP A 179 14.05 -17.96 4.51
CA ASP A 179 14.03 -16.54 4.17
C ASP A 179 15.05 -15.74 4.99
N LYS A 180 15.65 -14.74 4.33
CA LYS A 180 16.57 -13.78 4.95
C LYS A 180 15.83 -12.47 5.22
N GLU A 181 16.35 -11.67 6.16
CA GLU A 181 15.76 -10.38 6.55
C GLU A 181 14.33 -10.48 7.08
N VAL A 182 14.14 -11.31 8.09
CA VAL A 182 12.84 -11.53 8.74
C VAL A 182 12.69 -10.71 10.02
N TYR A 183 11.46 -10.36 10.35
CA TYR A 183 11.09 -9.83 11.66
C TYR A 183 10.35 -10.90 12.46
N GLN A 184 10.71 -11.08 13.72
CA GLN A 184 10.10 -12.07 14.60
C GLN A 184 8.96 -11.44 15.39
N ILE A 185 7.79 -12.07 15.37
CA ILE A 185 6.60 -11.62 16.09
C ILE A 185 6.43 -12.47 17.34
N TYR A 186 6.20 -11.80 18.46
CA TYR A 186 6.03 -12.41 19.76
C TYR A 186 4.61 -12.19 20.28
N SER A 187 4.10 -13.17 21.02
CA SER A 187 2.88 -12.99 21.82
C SER A 187 3.10 -11.95 22.93
N SER A 188 2.02 -11.39 23.46
CA SER A 188 2.00 -10.57 24.69
C SER A 188 2.72 -11.23 25.89
N SER A 189 2.85 -12.55 25.88
CA SER A 189 3.62 -13.34 26.86
C SER A 189 5.11 -13.51 26.52
N ASN A 190 5.64 -12.75 25.56
CA ASN A 190 7.00 -12.81 25.02
C ASN A 190 7.41 -14.19 24.46
N ARG A 191 6.43 -14.95 23.96
CA ARG A 191 6.66 -16.23 23.27
C ARG A 191 6.72 -16.01 21.77
N TYR A 192 7.73 -16.59 21.11
CA TYR A 192 7.83 -16.56 19.66
C TYR A 192 6.61 -17.24 19.02
N LEU A 193 5.98 -16.56 18.06
CA LEU A 193 4.85 -17.11 17.29
C LEU A 193 5.29 -17.47 15.86
N PHE A 194 5.71 -16.48 15.10
CA PHE A 194 6.14 -16.63 13.71
C PHE A 194 7.02 -15.47 13.28
N SER A 195 7.62 -15.59 12.10
CA SER A 195 8.40 -14.53 11.47
C SER A 195 7.68 -14.00 10.24
N VAL A 196 7.92 -12.73 9.91
CA VAL A 196 7.38 -12.07 8.72
C VAL A 196 8.50 -11.50 7.85
N LYS A 197 8.24 -11.45 6.54
CA LYS A 197 9.09 -10.88 5.50
C LYS A 197 8.30 -9.90 4.65
N ILE A 198 8.98 -9.04 3.92
CA ILE A 198 8.33 -8.21 2.90
C ILE A 198 7.97 -9.05 1.69
N LYS A 199 6.75 -8.84 1.17
CA LYS A 199 6.38 -9.43 -0.11
C LYS A 199 7.17 -8.76 -1.24
N PRO A 200 7.84 -9.52 -2.11
CA PRO A 200 8.58 -8.95 -3.22
C PRO A 200 7.61 -8.18 -4.14
N GLY A 201 7.91 -6.91 -4.40
CA GLY A 201 7.12 -6.04 -5.27
C GLY A 201 5.99 -5.25 -4.61
N GLU A 202 5.68 -5.48 -3.33
CA GLU A 202 4.64 -4.74 -2.59
C GLU A 202 5.26 -3.65 -1.71
N ILE A 203 4.95 -2.39 -2.00
CA ILE A 203 5.42 -1.22 -1.26
C ILE A 203 4.33 -0.77 -0.28
N ASN A 204 4.71 -0.23 0.87
CA ASN A 204 3.76 0.39 1.79
C ASN A 204 3.03 1.56 1.09
N HIS A 205 1.72 1.39 0.85
CA HIS A 205 0.89 2.34 0.11
C HIS A 205 0.98 3.78 0.65
N ARG A 206 1.10 3.98 1.97
CA ARG A 206 1.11 5.34 2.54
C ARG A 206 2.36 6.12 2.13
N PHE A 207 3.52 5.46 2.12
CA PHE A 207 4.77 6.07 1.69
C PHE A 207 4.80 6.23 0.17
N PHE A 208 4.28 5.25 -0.56
CA PHE A 208 4.13 5.32 -1.99
C PHE A 208 3.37 6.58 -2.44
N TYR A 209 2.21 6.87 -1.82
CA TYR A 209 1.45 8.08 -2.15
C TYR A 209 2.17 9.39 -1.79
N PHE A 210 2.92 9.38 -0.69
CA PHE A 210 3.72 10.55 -0.28
C PHE A 210 4.81 10.82 -1.32
N GLU A 211 5.60 9.80 -1.68
CA GLU A 211 6.66 9.91 -2.69
C GLU A 211 6.11 10.34 -4.05
N LEU A 212 5.00 9.73 -4.48
CA LEU A 212 4.29 10.09 -5.71
C LEU A 212 3.86 11.56 -5.71
N THR A 213 3.37 12.08 -4.59
CA THR A 213 2.95 13.48 -4.48
C THR A 213 4.10 14.45 -4.71
N PHE A 214 5.28 14.19 -4.15
CA PHE A 214 6.48 15.01 -4.40
C PHE A 214 6.98 14.91 -5.84
N TRP A 215 6.91 13.73 -6.45
CA TRP A 215 7.21 13.56 -7.88
C TRP A 215 6.30 14.38 -8.76
N VAL A 216 4.98 14.28 -8.55
CA VAL A 216 3.98 15.03 -9.33
C VAL A 216 4.17 16.53 -9.15
N LEU A 217 4.34 17.00 -7.91
CA LEU A 217 4.52 18.43 -7.64
C LEU A 217 5.85 18.96 -8.19
N GLY A 218 6.93 18.19 -8.07
CA GLY A 218 8.24 18.49 -8.66
C GLY A 218 8.15 18.58 -10.20
N PHE A 219 7.41 17.68 -10.83
CA PHE A 219 7.20 17.71 -12.28
C PHE A 219 6.36 18.91 -12.74
N ILE A 220 5.29 19.23 -12.02
CA ILE A 220 4.46 20.42 -12.32
C ILE A 220 5.28 21.69 -12.20
N THR A 221 6.07 21.84 -11.13
CA THR A 221 6.93 23.01 -10.92
C THR A 221 8.04 23.11 -11.96
N LEU A 222 8.61 21.99 -12.39
CA LEU A 222 9.56 21.93 -13.51
C LEU A 222 8.92 22.40 -14.83
N CYS A 223 7.72 21.92 -15.16
CA CYS A 223 7.00 22.36 -16.35
C CYS A 223 6.69 23.86 -16.32
N LEU A 224 6.26 24.39 -15.17
CA LEU A 224 6.04 25.82 -14.99
C LEU A 224 7.32 26.65 -15.16
N LEU A 225 8.45 26.14 -14.66
CA LEU A 225 9.76 26.79 -14.81
C LEU A 225 10.15 26.89 -16.28
N MET A 226 10.05 25.78 -17.01
CA MET A 226 10.37 25.75 -18.44
C MET A 226 9.42 26.61 -19.26
N HIS A 227 8.12 26.64 -18.92
CA HIS A 227 7.16 27.56 -19.53
C HIS A 227 7.57 29.03 -19.32
N ASN A 228 8.02 29.39 -18.11
CA ASN A 228 8.43 30.75 -17.79
C ASN A 228 9.73 31.15 -18.51
N ILE A 229 10.67 30.22 -18.63
CA ILE A 229 11.92 30.42 -19.39
C ILE A 229 11.60 30.64 -20.87
N ALA A 230 10.79 29.77 -21.48
CA ALA A 230 10.34 29.92 -22.86
C ALA A 230 9.64 31.27 -23.06
N GLY A 231 8.68 31.62 -22.18
CA GLY A 231 8.02 32.93 -22.22
C GLY A 231 8.97 34.13 -22.04
N CYS A 232 10.10 33.98 -21.35
CA CYS A 232 11.12 35.02 -21.27
C CYS A 232 11.90 35.17 -22.59
N ILE A 233 12.27 34.05 -23.22
CA ILE A 233 12.97 34.03 -24.52
C ILE A 233 12.07 34.64 -25.60
N SER A 234 10.79 34.27 -25.62
CA SER A 234 9.77 34.85 -26.51
C SER A 234 9.63 36.37 -26.32
N ARG A 235 9.57 36.86 -25.07
CA ARG A 235 9.48 38.31 -24.78
C ARG A 235 10.71 39.10 -25.22
N LYS A 236 11.88 38.47 -25.30
CA LYS A 236 13.11 39.07 -25.84
C LYS A 236 13.14 39.15 -27.37
N GLY A 237 12.11 38.65 -28.06
CA GLY A 237 11.99 38.69 -29.52
C GLY A 237 12.40 37.39 -30.22
N TYR A 238 12.98 36.41 -29.51
CA TYR A 238 13.39 35.13 -30.07
C TYR A 238 12.27 34.11 -29.97
N ILE A 239 11.31 34.22 -30.88
CA ILE A 239 10.07 33.46 -30.79
C ILE A 239 10.26 32.00 -31.22
N LEU A 240 10.92 31.79 -32.36
CA LEU A 240 11.16 30.45 -32.90
C LEU A 240 12.03 29.63 -31.96
N THR A 241 13.07 30.24 -31.37
CA THR A 241 13.93 29.57 -30.39
C THR A 241 13.17 29.21 -29.11
N SER A 242 12.18 30.01 -28.71
CA SER A 242 11.32 29.72 -27.57
C SER A 242 10.42 28.51 -27.81
N VAL A 243 9.86 28.37 -29.01
CA VAL A 243 9.04 27.22 -29.39
C VAL A 243 9.91 25.97 -29.50
N LEU A 244 11.06 26.08 -30.17
CA LEU A 244 12.01 24.98 -30.32
C LEU A 244 12.56 24.51 -28.96
N PHE A 245 12.89 25.44 -28.05
CA PHE A 245 13.31 25.12 -26.69
C PHE A 245 12.26 24.27 -25.95
N LEU A 246 10.99 24.68 -26.02
CA LEU A 246 9.91 23.94 -25.37
C LEU A 246 9.71 22.55 -26.00
N ALA A 247 9.78 22.46 -27.34
CA ALA A 247 9.68 21.19 -28.05
C ALA A 247 10.80 20.22 -27.65
N VAL A 248 12.06 20.70 -27.64
CA VAL A 248 13.23 19.91 -27.22
C VAL A 248 13.08 19.45 -25.77
N PHE A 249 12.60 20.32 -24.88
CA PHE A 249 12.35 19.96 -23.49
C PHE A 249 11.32 18.83 -23.36
N ILE A 250 10.19 18.91 -24.07
CA ILE A 250 9.15 17.86 -24.06
C ILE A 250 9.70 16.52 -24.57
N VAL A 251 10.46 16.54 -25.68
CA VAL A 251 11.08 15.33 -26.23
C VAL A 251 12.12 14.74 -25.28
N ALA A 252 12.98 15.58 -24.69
CA ALA A 252 13.99 15.13 -23.73
C ALA A 252 13.35 14.53 -22.47
N LEU A 253 12.28 15.15 -21.96
CA LEU A 253 11.53 14.65 -20.82
C LEU A 253 10.89 13.30 -21.12
N ARG A 254 10.32 13.13 -22.32
CA ARG A 254 9.74 11.86 -22.75
C ARG A 254 10.78 10.78 -22.95
N PHE A 255 11.91 11.13 -23.55
CA PHE A 255 13.05 10.22 -23.70
C PHE A 255 13.55 9.76 -22.32
N ALA A 256 13.69 10.67 -21.37
CA ALA A 256 14.12 10.35 -20.01
C ALA A 256 13.15 9.41 -19.29
N ASN A 257 11.84 9.70 -19.33
CA ASN A 257 10.81 8.85 -18.74
C ASN A 257 10.81 7.44 -19.35
N ARG A 258 11.00 7.33 -20.67
CA ARG A 258 10.97 6.03 -21.38
C ARG A 258 12.23 5.20 -21.16
N TYR A 259 13.41 5.82 -21.24
CA TYR A 259 14.68 5.10 -21.20
C TYR A 259 15.14 4.80 -19.78
N PHE A 260 15.06 5.80 -18.89
CA PHE A 260 15.46 5.63 -17.49
C PHE A 260 14.34 5.06 -16.62
N GLN A 261 13.13 4.87 -17.19
CA GLN A 261 11.95 4.38 -16.47
C GLN A 261 11.59 5.21 -15.24
N TRP A 262 12.13 6.43 -15.17
CA TRP A 262 12.13 7.25 -13.98
C TRP A 262 10.94 8.21 -13.99
N PRO A 263 10.15 8.24 -12.90
CA PRO A 263 10.28 7.46 -11.66
C PRO A 263 9.68 6.05 -11.76
N ASP A 264 10.41 5.03 -11.29
CA ASP A 264 9.98 3.61 -11.33
C ASP A 264 8.64 3.35 -10.61
N LEU A 265 8.28 4.21 -9.64
CA LEU A 265 7.02 4.15 -8.89
C LEU A 265 5.79 4.26 -9.79
N LEU A 266 5.89 5.00 -10.90
CA LEU A 266 4.76 5.17 -11.80
C LEU A 266 4.32 3.83 -12.37
N GLN A 267 5.24 2.88 -12.58
CA GLN A 267 4.93 1.56 -13.13
C GLN A 267 4.09 0.69 -12.18
N GLN A 268 4.05 1.01 -10.89
CA GLN A 268 3.27 0.25 -9.90
C GLN A 268 1.79 0.63 -9.92
N LEU A 269 1.47 1.84 -10.39
CA LEU A 269 0.10 2.27 -10.56
C LEU A 269 -0.56 1.46 -11.67
N GLU A 270 -1.82 1.07 -11.44
CA GLU A 270 -2.60 0.28 -12.39
C GLU A 270 -2.71 0.93 -13.77
N ILE A 271 -2.75 2.27 -13.84
CA ILE A 271 -2.82 3.04 -15.10
C ILE A 271 -1.57 2.90 -15.97
N PHE A 272 -0.42 2.51 -15.39
CA PHE A 272 0.82 2.25 -16.11
C PHE A 272 1.06 0.75 -16.33
N LYS A 273 0.10 -0.13 -15.96
CA LYS A 273 0.16 -1.55 -16.32
C LYS A 273 -0.31 -1.74 -17.76
N PRO A 274 0.44 -2.45 -18.63
CA PRO A 274 0.07 -2.70 -20.03
C PRO A 274 -1.27 -3.43 -20.21
N GLN A 275 -1.72 -4.14 -19.17
CA GLN A 275 -2.96 -4.91 -19.16
C GLN A 275 -4.22 -4.06 -19.35
N VAL A 276 -4.17 -2.77 -18.97
CA VAL A 276 -5.31 -1.85 -19.06
C VAL A 276 -5.41 -1.20 -20.45
N TYR A 277 -4.27 -0.91 -21.10
CA TYR A 277 -4.21 -0.22 -22.38
C TYR A 277 -2.88 -0.49 -23.11
N GLY A 278 -2.68 -1.72 -23.58
CA GLY A 278 -1.52 -2.12 -24.36
C GLY A 278 -1.75 -1.92 -25.85
N SER A 279 -1.74 -0.66 -26.32
CA SER A 279 -2.08 -0.35 -27.72
C SER A 279 -0.88 -0.44 -28.67
N ASN A 280 0.22 0.27 -28.40
CA ASN A 280 1.38 0.42 -29.29
C ASN A 280 2.66 0.79 -28.52
N ASN A 281 3.84 0.62 -29.12
CA ASN A 281 5.14 0.90 -28.47
C ASN A 281 5.31 2.35 -27.94
N ILE A 282 4.60 3.33 -28.52
CA ILE A 282 4.61 4.74 -28.11
C ILE A 282 3.63 5.03 -26.97
N ASN A 283 2.50 4.30 -26.93
CA ASN A 283 1.44 4.39 -25.91
C ASN A 283 1.25 3.01 -25.29
N ALA A 284 2.30 2.52 -24.63
CA ALA A 284 2.32 1.17 -24.07
C ALA A 284 1.35 1.01 -22.89
N THR A 285 0.95 2.14 -22.30
CA THR A 285 0.11 2.20 -21.10
C THR A 285 -0.89 3.35 -21.19
N LEU A 286 -1.94 3.32 -20.39
CA LEU A 286 -2.94 4.40 -20.32
C LEU A 286 -2.31 5.68 -19.75
N GLY A 287 -1.44 5.54 -18.75
CA GLY A 287 -0.69 6.65 -18.18
C GLY A 287 0.20 7.34 -19.20
N ASP A 288 0.91 6.58 -20.04
CA ASP A 288 1.70 7.15 -21.14
C ASP A 288 0.82 7.92 -22.13
N PHE A 289 -0.35 7.41 -22.47
CA PHE A 289 -1.27 8.12 -23.35
C PHE A 289 -1.72 9.47 -22.74
N CYS A 290 -2.12 9.49 -21.46
CA CYS A 290 -2.51 10.70 -20.77
C CYS A 290 -1.38 11.75 -20.72
N ILE A 291 -0.15 11.33 -20.43
CA ILE A 291 1.01 12.23 -20.42
C ILE A 291 1.25 12.80 -21.83
N ASN A 292 1.06 12.01 -22.89
CA ASN A 292 1.24 12.48 -24.27
C ASN A 292 0.22 13.56 -24.62
N ILE A 293 -1.06 13.33 -24.31
CA ILE A 293 -2.12 14.33 -24.53
C ILE A 293 -1.82 15.61 -23.75
N PHE A 294 -1.44 15.48 -22.48
CA PHE A 294 -1.14 16.63 -21.64
C PHE A 294 0.02 17.48 -22.21
N LEU A 295 1.13 16.84 -22.59
CA LEU A 295 2.30 17.53 -23.13
C LEU A 295 2.03 18.15 -24.51
N LEU A 296 1.27 17.46 -25.38
CA LEU A 296 0.86 17.99 -26.68
C LEU A 296 -0.08 19.19 -26.54
N THR A 297 -1.05 19.11 -25.63
CA THR A 297 -1.98 20.21 -25.35
C THR A 297 -1.23 21.42 -24.78
N TRP A 298 -0.29 21.18 -23.86
CA TRP A 298 0.57 22.24 -23.31
C TRP A 298 1.44 22.89 -24.38
N PHE A 299 2.00 22.11 -25.30
CA PHE A 299 2.75 22.64 -26.43
C PHE A 299 1.87 23.48 -27.37
N ALA A 300 0.71 22.94 -27.76
CA ALA A 300 -0.22 23.62 -28.66
C ALA A 300 -0.71 24.96 -28.09
N THR A 301 -1.09 24.99 -26.81
CA THR A 301 -1.49 26.22 -26.12
C THR A 301 -0.37 27.26 -26.06
N PHE A 302 0.89 26.83 -25.89
CA PHE A 302 2.04 27.74 -25.94
C PHE A 302 2.25 28.34 -27.33
N VAL A 303 2.19 27.53 -28.37
CA VAL A 303 2.31 27.98 -29.77
C VAL A 303 1.16 28.93 -30.12
N PHE A 304 -0.08 28.57 -29.75
CA PHE A 304 -1.26 29.38 -29.99
C PHE A 304 -1.16 30.76 -29.33
N LYS A 305 -0.70 30.83 -28.06
CA LYS A 305 -0.48 32.10 -27.36
C LYS A 305 0.54 32.99 -28.06
N GLN A 306 1.48 32.39 -28.78
CA GLN A 306 2.56 33.07 -29.46
C GLN A 306 2.25 33.40 -30.94
N ARG A 307 1.15 32.85 -31.47
CA ARG A 307 0.67 32.97 -32.85
C ARG A 307 0.70 34.40 -33.39
N ASN A 308 0.10 35.36 -32.67
CA ASN A 308 0.01 36.76 -33.11
C ASN A 308 1.37 37.45 -33.22
N ARG A 309 2.41 36.92 -32.56
CA ARG A 309 3.78 37.44 -32.65
C ARG A 309 4.63 36.69 -33.67
N LEU A 310 4.26 35.44 -34.00
CA LEU A 310 4.85 34.62 -35.06
C LEU A 310 4.45 35.11 -36.45
N ILE A 311 3.20 35.56 -36.60
CA ILE A 311 2.64 35.99 -37.88
C ILE A 311 2.71 37.52 -37.95
N LYS A 312 3.82 38.06 -38.47
CA LYS A 312 4.00 39.51 -38.71
C LYS A 312 3.37 39.99 -40.02
N THR A 313 3.13 39.10 -40.97
CA THR A 313 2.49 39.40 -42.26
C THR A 313 1.20 38.61 -42.37
N SER A 314 0.12 39.27 -42.80
CA SER A 314 -1.18 38.62 -43.02
C SER A 314 -1.00 37.38 -43.91
N PRO A 315 -1.27 36.16 -43.42
CA PRO A 315 -1.18 34.99 -44.26
C PRO A 315 -2.27 35.09 -45.32
N GLY A 316 -1.94 34.77 -46.58
CA GLY A 316 -2.97 34.64 -47.62
C GLY A 316 -4.12 33.72 -47.17
N LYS A 317 -5.32 33.93 -47.72
CA LYS A 317 -6.59 33.33 -47.26
C LYS A 317 -6.50 31.85 -46.83
N ILE A 318 -5.69 31.04 -47.52
CA ILE A 318 -5.49 29.61 -47.27
C ILE A 318 -4.71 29.33 -45.96
N PHE A 319 -3.64 30.07 -45.67
CA PHE A 319 -2.87 29.90 -44.43
C PHE A 319 -3.61 30.42 -43.20
N SER A 320 -4.54 31.38 -43.39
CA SER A 320 -5.37 31.92 -42.31
C SER A 320 -6.26 30.84 -41.67
N TYR A 321 -6.78 29.90 -42.45
CA TYR A 321 -7.61 28.79 -41.94
C TYR A 321 -6.81 27.77 -41.11
N ILE A 322 -5.55 27.52 -41.44
CA ILE A 322 -4.65 26.63 -40.67
C ILE A 322 -4.22 27.25 -39.34
N ILE A 323 -4.32 28.57 -39.21
CA ILE A 323 -3.94 29.36 -38.03
C ILE A 323 -5.12 29.56 -37.05
N LEU A 324 -6.34 29.30 -37.50
CA LEU A 324 -7.58 29.54 -36.75
C LEU A 324 -8.14 28.27 -36.08
N ILE A 325 -7.75 27.10 -36.58
CA ILE A 325 -7.89 25.78 -35.93
C ILE A 325 -6.66 25.56 -35.05
#